data_AF-T0R9Y2-F1
#
_entry.id   AF-T0R9Y2-F1
#
_cell.length_a   1.000
_cell.length_b   1.000
_cell.length_c   1.000
_cell.angle_alpha   90.00
_cell.angle_beta   90.00
_cell.angle_gamma   90.00
#
_symmetry.space_group_name_H-M   'P 1'
#
loop_
_entity.id
_entity.type
_entity.pdbx_description
1 polymer ?
#
loop_
_entity_poly.entity_id
_entity_poly.type
_entity_poly.pdbx_seq_one_letter_code
_entity_poly.pdbx_strand_id
1 'polypeptide(L)' 'MMVPSLDDQAAVMVECVQNHTPEVMVIGEIGRPNEVEAARTCKQRGVRIVASAHGDLRKLLKNKPLRGLVGGVES' A
#
# COMPACT_ATOMS: atom_id res chain seq x y z
N MET A 1 -8.94 12.82 -0.87
CA MET A 1 -8.26 13.62 0.17
C MET A 1 -6.82 13.80 -0.27
N MET A 2 -6.30 15.03 -0.29
CA MET A 2 -4.86 15.28 -0.47
C MET A 2 -4.19 15.12 0.89
N VAL A 3 -3.11 14.36 0.97
CA VAL A 3 -2.35 14.20 2.20
C VAL A 3 -1.39 15.39 2.33
N PRO A 4 -1.37 16.11 3.47
CA PRO A 4 -0.62 17.36 3.61
C PRO A 4 0.91 17.17 3.69
N SER A 5 1.38 15.99 4.10
CA SER A 5 2.81 15.64 4.12
C SER A 5 3.05 14.17 3.76
N LEU A 6 4.27 13.84 3.34
CA LEU A 6 4.67 12.46 3.06
C LEU A 6 4.70 11.59 4.34
N ASP A 7 4.95 12.19 5.50
CA ASP A 7 5.04 11.47 6.77
C ASP A 7 3.65 11.04 7.26
N ASP A 8 2.61 11.80 6.92
CA ASP A 8 1.22 11.52 7.30
C ASP A 8 0.56 10.44 6.44
N GLN A 9 1.14 10.11 5.28
CA GLN A 9 0.51 9.24 4.29
C GLN A 9 0.10 7.88 4.86
N ALA A 10 0.99 7.25 5.64
CA ALA A 10 0.72 5.95 6.26
C ALA A 10 -0.46 6.02 7.26
N ALA A 11 -0.54 7.10 8.04
CA ALA A 11 -1.63 7.29 9.01
C ALA A 11 -2.96 7.53 8.29
N VAL A 12 -2.99 8.41 7.28
CA VAL A 12 -4.19 8.71 6.49
C VAL A 12 -4.69 7.47 5.74
N MET A 13 -3.79 6.61 5.24
CA MET A 13 -4.18 5.33 4.64
C MET A 13 -4.99 4.46 5.62
N VAL A 14 -4.49 4.29 6.85
CA VAL A 14 -5.16 3.47 7.87
C VAL A 14 -6.48 4.10 8.32
N GLU A 15 -6.50 5.41 8.56
CA GLU A 15 -7.70 6.16 8.94
C GLU A 15 -8.79 6.04 7.86
N CYS A 16 -8.43 6.16 6.60
CA CYS A 16 -9.35 6.02 5.47
C CYS A 16 -10.06 4.66 5.50
N VAL A 17 -9.32 3.58 5.78
CA VAL A 17 -9.93 2.24 5.90
C VAL A 17 -10.79 2.11 7.15
N GLN A 18 -10.35 2.66 8.28
CA GLN A 18 -11.13 2.64 9.53
C GLN A 18 -12.47 3.36 9.40
N ASN A 19 -12.51 4.51 8.73
CA ASN A 19 -13.69 5.36 8.68
C ASN A 19 -14.61 5.07 7.49
N HIS A 20 -14.07 4.56 6.38
CA HIS A 20 -14.84 4.41 5.14
C HIS A 20 -14.85 2.99 4.59
N THR A 21 -13.93 2.12 5.03
CA THR A 21 -13.78 0.73 4.52
C THR A 21 -13.94 0.65 3.00
N PRO A 22 -13.11 1.38 2.23
CA PRO A 22 -13.27 1.46 0.79
C PRO A 22 -13.00 0.08 0.16
N GLU A 23 -13.73 -0.26 -0.90
CA GLU A 23 -13.45 -1.48 -1.67
C GLU A 23 -12.09 -1.41 -2.37
N VAL A 24 -11.69 -0.21 -2.81
CA VAL A 24 -10.46 0.05 -3.57
C VAL A 24 -9.74 1.29 -3.03
N MET A 25 -8.42 1.19 -2.87
CA MET A 25 -7.54 2.30 -2.56
C MET A 25 -6.48 2.45 -3.66
N VAL A 26 -6.40 3.64 -4.25
CA VAL A 26 -5.39 3.98 -5.28
C VAL A 26 -4.30 4.84 -4.64
N ILE A 27 -3.05 4.42 -4.77
CA ILE A 27 -1.89 5.10 -4.19
C ILE A 27 -0.92 5.42 -5.33
N GLY A 28 -0.42 6.66 -5.37
CA GLY A 28 0.51 7.09 -6.42
C GLY A 28 1.76 6.21 -6.47
N GLU A 29 2.48 6.11 -5.36
CA GLU A 29 3.67 5.26 -5.19
C GLU A 29 3.73 4.72 -3.75
N ILE A 30 4.18 3.47 -3.58
CA ILE A 30 4.59 2.91 -2.30
C ILE A 30 6.09 2.63 -2.37
N GLY A 31 6.85 3.28 -1.51
CA GLY A 31 8.31 3.13 -1.46
C GLY A 31 8.90 3.19 -0.05
N ARG A 32 8.19 3.80 0.91
CA ARG A 32 8.67 3.94 2.29
C ARG A 32 8.21 2.77 3.16
N PRO A 33 9.01 2.31 4.13
CA PRO A 33 8.62 1.18 4.99
C PRO A 33 7.28 1.37 5.71
N ASN A 34 6.97 2.57 6.18
CA ASN A 34 5.69 2.88 6.85
C ASN A 34 4.50 2.77 5.90
N GLU A 35 4.62 3.20 4.64
CA GLU A 35 3.59 3.04 3.61
C GLU A 35 3.33 1.56 3.30
N VAL A 36 4.40 0.74 3.25
CA VAL A 36 4.29 -0.70 3.02
C VAL A 36 3.47 -1.36 4.13
N GLU A 37 3.77 -1.05 5.39
CA GLU A 37 3.03 -1.60 6.53
C GLU A 37 1.58 -1.09 6.60
N ALA A 38 1.35 0.19 6.28
CA ALA A 38 0.01 0.73 6.17
C ALA A 38 -0.80 0.03 5.05
N ALA A 39 -0.21 -0.17 3.88
CA ALA A 39 -0.83 -0.91 2.78
C ALA A 39 -1.13 -2.36 3.16
N ARG A 40 -0.23 -3.04 3.88
CA ARG A 40 -0.48 -4.39 4.40
C ARG A 40 -1.69 -4.41 5.35
N THR A 41 -1.76 -3.44 6.26
CA THR A 41 -2.89 -3.30 7.19
C THR A 41 -4.20 -3.07 6.44
N CYS A 42 -4.20 -2.22 5.41
CA CYS A 42 -5.37 -1.97 4.57
C CYS A 42 -5.80 -3.23 3.81
N LYS A 43 -4.84 -3.97 3.23
CA LYS A 43 -5.09 -5.22 2.50
C LYS A 43 -5.68 -6.32 3.40
N GLN A 44 -5.22 -6.44 4.64
CA GLN A 44 -5.76 -7.38 5.63
C GLN A 44 -7.24 -7.12 5.97
N ARG A 45 -7.72 -5.89 5.77
CA ARG A 45 -9.13 -5.51 5.96
C ARG A 45 -9.99 -5.72 4.71
N GLY A 46 -9.45 -6.36 3.68
CA GLY A 46 -10.18 -6.66 2.44
C GLY A 46 -10.15 -5.55 1.40
N VAL A 47 -9.40 -4.46 1.63
CA VAL A 47 -9.28 -3.37 0.65
C VAL A 47 -8.39 -3.80 -0.51
N ARG A 48 -8.87 -3.65 -1.75
CA ARG A 48 -8.05 -3.84 -2.95
C ARG A 48 -7.14 -2.64 -3.13
N ILE A 49 -5.84 -2.87 -3.25
CA ILE A 49 -4.85 -1.80 -3.43
C ILE A 49 -4.36 -1.77 -4.88
N VAL A 50 -4.33 -0.57 -5.47
CA VAL A 50 -3.70 -0.28 -6.76
C VAL A 50 -2.63 0.77 -6.51
N ALA A 51 -1.36 0.43 -6.75
CA ALA A 51 -0.25 1.34 -6.49
C ALA A 51 0.88 1.17 -7.51
N SER A 52 1.67 2.22 -7.72
CA SER A 52 2.98 2.08 -8.35
C SER A 52 4.07 1.81 -7.31
N ALA A 53 5.20 1.26 -7.76
CA ALA A 53 6.40 1.08 -6.95
C ALA A 53 7.63 1.18 -7.87
N HIS A 54 8.73 1.71 -7.36
CA HIS A 54 9.95 1.87 -8.14
C HIS A 54 10.63 0.52 -8.42
N GLY A 55 10.92 0.25 -9.70
CA GLY A 55 11.65 -0.93 -10.16
C GLY A 55 10.87 -1.81 -11.15
N ASP A 56 11.53 -2.85 -11.65
CA ASP A 56 10.89 -3.88 -12.48
C ASP A 56 10.28 -5.00 -11.61
N LEU A 57 9.40 -5.82 -12.20
CA LEU A 57 8.73 -6.91 -11.49
C LEU A 57 9.71 -7.85 -10.76
N ARG A 58 10.86 -8.19 -11.37
CA ARG A 58 11.83 -9.11 -10.74
C ARG A 58 12.46 -8.48 -9.50
N LYS A 59 12.77 -7.19 -9.52
CA LYS A 59 13.26 -6.44 -8.35
C LYS A 59 12.21 -6.35 -7.26
N LEU A 60 10.95 -6.08 -7.63
CA LEU A 60 9.83 -6.00 -6.67
C LEU A 60 9.59 -7.34 -5.96
N LEU A 61 9.66 -8.46 -6.68
CA LEU A 61 9.51 -9.80 -6.11
C LEU A 61 10.65 -10.18 -5.14
N LYS A 62 11.86 -9.66 -5.36
CA LYS A 62 13.02 -9.85 -4.47
C LYS A 62 13.02 -8.90 -3.27
N ASN A 63 12.30 -7.78 -3.35
CA ASN A 63 12.18 -6.80 -2.27
C ASN A 63 11.25 -7.37 -1.18
N LYS A 64 11.82 -7.79 -0.04
CA LYS A 64 11.07 -8.41 1.07
C LYS A 64 9.87 -7.57 1.55
N PRO A 65 10.02 -6.24 1.78
CA PRO A 65 8.88 -5.37 2.09
C PRO A 65 7.79 -5.39 1.02
N LEU A 66 8.13 -5.14 -0.25
CA LEU A 66 7.15 -4.91 -1.32
C LEU A 66 6.54 -6.19 -1.90
N ARG A 67 7.24 -7.34 -1.87
CA ARG A 67 6.78 -8.58 -2.51
C ARG A 67 5.40 -9.05 -2.05
N GLY A 68 5.02 -8.76 -0.80
CA GLY A 68 3.71 -9.15 -0.25
C GLY A 68 2.55 -8.27 -0.72
N LEU A 69 2.85 -7.12 -1.33
CA LEU A 69 1.87 -6.22 -1.93
C LEU A 69 1.66 -6.50 -3.42
N VAL A 70 2.59 -7.18 -4.09
CA VAL A 70 2.45 -7.59 -5.49
C VAL A 70 1.27 -8.57 -5.61
N GLY A 71 0.37 -8.32 -6.56
CA GLY A 71 -0.78 -9.20 -6.85
C GLY A 71 -0.37 -10.41 -7.69
N GLY A 72 -1.14 -11.50 -7.62
CA GLY A 72 -0.93 -12.69 -8.45
C GLY A 72 0.30 -13.54 -8.09
N VAL A 73 1.05 -13.17 -7.05
CA VAL A 73 1.95 -14.08 -6.36
C VAL A 73 1.12 -14.82 -5.30
N GLU A 74 0.85 -16.09 -5.57
CA GLU A 74 0.23 -16.99 -4.59
C GLU A 74 1.06 -17.01 -3.29
N SER A 75 0.36 -17.07 -2.15
CA SER A 75 0.95 -17.16 -0.82
C SER A 75 1.11 -18.61 -0.41
#